data_AF-A0A7C7DZ14-F1
#
_entry.id   AF-A0A7C7DZ14-F1
#
_cell.length_a   1.000
_cell.length_b   1.000
_cell.length_c   1.000
_cell.angle_alpha   90.00
_cell.angle_beta   90.00
_cell.angle_gamma   90.00
#
_symmetry.space_group_name_H-M   'P 1'
#
loop_
_entity.id
_entity.type
_entity.pdbx_description
1 polymer ?
#
loop_
_entity_poly.entity_id
_entity_poly.type
_entity_poly.pdbx_seq_one_letter_code
_entity_poly.pdbx_strand_id
1 'polypeptide(L)'
;MHHAETTSRPQTGRGAALLLAALFVLMGVAALVWFALAVFNDPTIRAALAWTPAPGEQPPSSIMAFLTQFGIAMPLLVIGLSLAAIRLGLRLRKRDVVAARWAQSVLIWLTGGALVVAAASALEMVVGFVQRSNAPVDTTLIMRTGATLLAGLVLWWAWRWLRGNAESVFAGREQLSQREARVAWNLLMPTLVVFVFVAARPLEQTFIRSLTDKRFASPQAPNFVGLQNYQNLLGVRVDVTGCRVDAATGACATRADGTVRWESIDRSLMQQGYRTVWNIPLPRRDPPQALAISGADADFLQSIGTTLVFVVFSVTLELLLALFMALTVNSSFRGRGMMRAVMLIPWAIPTVISARLWELMLKDTSAGIINRVLMDLGVITAPQAWLSSVSLQLPAVILVDVWKTAPFMALLLLAGLQSISKDLYEAASVDGASAVRRFFAITLPLL
;
A
#
# COMPACT_ATOMS: atom_id res chain seq x y z
N MET A 1 26.87 -55.93 30.64
CA MET A 1 25.45 -56.19 30.94
C MET A 1 24.61 -55.02 30.44
N HIS A 2 24.12 -55.13 29.21
CA HIS A 2 23.13 -54.22 28.63
C HIS A 2 21.76 -54.55 29.25
N HIS A 3 21.30 -53.75 30.20
CA HIS A 3 19.87 -53.72 30.51
C HIS A 3 19.19 -52.85 29.47
N ALA A 4 18.62 -53.53 28.46
CA ALA A 4 17.56 -52.98 27.65
C ALA A 4 16.33 -52.79 28.54
N GLU A 5 16.18 -51.60 29.12
CA GLU A 5 14.89 -51.15 29.64
C GLU A 5 13.96 -50.87 28.45
N THR A 6 13.27 -51.92 28.00
CA THR A 6 12.00 -51.77 27.29
C THR A 6 10.98 -51.22 28.27
N THR A 7 11.05 -49.91 28.55
CA THR A 7 9.95 -49.20 29.19
C THR A 7 8.77 -49.22 28.21
N SER A 8 7.81 -50.09 28.50
CA SER A 8 6.49 -50.06 27.89
C SER A 8 5.91 -48.66 28.06
N ARG A 9 6.02 -47.81 27.03
CA ARG A 9 5.48 -46.45 27.05
C ARG A 9 3.99 -46.54 27.39
N PRO A 10 3.50 -45.78 28.38
CA PRO A 10 2.14 -45.94 28.85
C PRO A 10 1.16 -45.64 27.70
N GLN A 11 0.09 -46.44 27.61
CA GLN A 11 -1.01 -46.23 26.67
C GLN A 11 -1.82 -44.96 26.97
N THR A 12 -1.47 -44.23 28.02
CA THR A 12 -2.11 -42.99 28.44
C THR A 12 -1.91 -41.91 27.37
N GLY A 13 -3.02 -41.37 26.86
CA GLY A 13 -3.00 -40.30 25.85
C GLY A 13 -3.21 -40.73 24.39
N ARG A 14 -3.34 -42.05 24.09
CA ARG A 14 -3.71 -42.51 22.74
C ARG A 14 -5.02 -41.87 22.25
N GLY A 15 -6.04 -41.89 23.09
CA GLY A 15 -7.37 -41.33 22.78
C GLY A 15 -7.33 -39.82 22.60
N ALA A 16 -6.61 -39.09 23.46
CA ALA A 16 -6.52 -37.64 23.38
C ALA A 16 -5.79 -37.15 22.12
N ALA A 17 -4.73 -37.84 21.68
CA ALA A 17 -4.07 -37.54 20.41
C ALA A 17 -5.01 -37.78 19.20
N LEU A 18 -5.84 -38.83 19.25
CA LEU A 18 -6.84 -39.10 18.21
C LEU A 18 -7.96 -38.06 18.20
N LEU A 19 -8.43 -37.61 19.37
CA LEU A 19 -9.44 -36.55 19.48
C LEU A 19 -8.92 -35.21 18.92
N LEU A 20 -7.69 -34.82 19.25
CA LEU A 20 -7.07 -33.62 18.69
C LEU A 20 -6.84 -33.74 17.18
N ALA A 21 -6.39 -34.92 16.71
CA ALA A 21 -6.25 -35.17 15.29
C ALA A 21 -7.59 -35.04 14.55
N ALA A 22 -8.66 -35.63 15.09
CA ALA A 22 -10.01 -35.52 14.55
C ALA A 22 -10.51 -34.07 14.55
N LEU A 23 -10.29 -33.32 15.63
CA LEU A 23 -10.66 -31.91 15.73
C LEU A 23 -10.04 -31.07 14.61
N PHE A 24 -8.72 -31.19 14.37
CA PHE A 24 -8.04 -30.42 13.33
C PHE A 24 -8.46 -30.81 11.90
N VAL A 25 -8.69 -32.10 11.65
CA VAL A 25 -9.21 -32.57 10.36
C VAL A 25 -10.63 -32.06 10.13
N LEU A 26 -11.51 -32.22 11.13
CA LEU A 26 -12.90 -31.74 11.05
C LEU A 26 -12.97 -30.23 10.87
N MET A 27 -12.13 -29.47 11.58
CA MET A 27 -12.05 -28.02 11.42
C MET A 27 -11.65 -27.61 9.99
N GLY A 28 -10.64 -28.27 9.40
CA GLY A 28 -10.23 -27.98 8.02
C GLY A 28 -11.30 -28.37 6.99
N VAL A 29 -11.93 -29.54 7.15
CA VAL A 29 -13.02 -29.97 6.25
C VAL A 29 -14.24 -29.06 6.39
N ALA A 30 -14.63 -28.71 7.62
CA ALA A 30 -15.75 -27.82 7.88
C ALA A 30 -15.51 -26.43 7.28
N ALA A 31 -14.29 -25.89 7.36
CA ALA A 31 -13.95 -24.61 6.74
C ALA A 31 -14.07 -24.65 5.20
N LEU A 32 -13.62 -25.74 4.55
CA LEU A 32 -13.79 -25.91 3.10
C LEU A 32 -15.27 -26.02 2.70
N VAL A 33 -16.04 -26.83 3.42
CA VAL A 33 -17.48 -26.99 3.17
C VAL A 33 -18.22 -25.66 3.38
N TRP A 34 -17.92 -24.96 4.47
CA TRP A 34 -18.50 -23.66 4.76
C TRP A 34 -18.18 -22.64 3.65
N PHE A 35 -16.94 -22.60 3.18
CA PHE A 35 -16.54 -21.72 2.08
C PHE A 35 -17.23 -22.08 0.77
N ALA A 36 -17.32 -23.37 0.42
CA ALA A 36 -18.06 -23.81 -0.75
C ALA A 36 -19.53 -23.39 -0.67
N LEU A 37 -20.19 -23.62 0.47
CA LEU A 37 -21.56 -23.19 0.70
C LEU A 37 -21.72 -21.66 0.63
N ALA A 38 -20.75 -20.90 1.15
CA ALA A 38 -20.76 -19.43 1.06
C ALA A 38 -20.71 -18.96 -0.41
N VAL A 39 -19.87 -19.61 -1.24
CA VAL A 39 -19.77 -19.31 -2.68
C VAL A 39 -21.08 -19.65 -3.40
N PHE A 40 -21.65 -20.84 -3.17
CA PHE A 40 -22.87 -21.26 -3.86
C PHE A 40 -24.14 -20.54 -3.40
N ASN A 41 -24.18 -20.05 -2.16
CA ASN A 41 -25.33 -19.30 -1.62
C ASN A 41 -25.26 -17.80 -1.95
N ASP A 42 -24.13 -17.30 -2.46
CA ASP A 42 -23.99 -15.89 -2.77
C ASP A 42 -25.01 -15.44 -3.85
N PRO A 43 -25.80 -14.39 -3.60
CA PRO A 43 -26.85 -13.97 -4.52
C PRO A 43 -26.29 -13.47 -5.86
N THR A 44 -25.09 -12.88 -5.91
CA THR A 44 -24.50 -12.39 -7.16
C THR A 44 -24.04 -13.55 -8.04
N ILE A 45 -23.46 -14.58 -7.43
CA ILE A 45 -23.03 -15.79 -8.13
C ILE A 45 -24.24 -16.60 -8.59
N ARG A 46 -25.26 -16.77 -7.73
CA ARG A 46 -26.50 -17.45 -8.13
C ARG A 46 -27.22 -16.72 -9.25
N ALA A 47 -27.29 -15.39 -9.22
CA ALA A 47 -27.85 -14.60 -10.30
C ALA A 47 -27.07 -14.77 -11.61
N ALA A 48 -25.73 -14.82 -11.55
CA ALA A 48 -24.89 -15.07 -12.72
C ALA A 48 -25.07 -16.49 -13.29
N LEU A 49 -25.23 -17.50 -12.43
CA LEU A 49 -25.44 -18.90 -12.82
C LEU A 49 -26.86 -19.17 -13.35
N ALA A 50 -27.87 -18.47 -12.81
CA ALA A 50 -29.27 -18.62 -13.19
C ALA A 50 -29.69 -17.65 -14.33
N TRP A 51 -28.73 -16.98 -14.96
CA TRP A 51 -29.02 -15.99 -15.99
C TRP A 51 -29.66 -16.64 -17.22
N THR A 52 -30.74 -16.02 -17.71
CA THR A 52 -31.41 -16.38 -18.95
C THR A 52 -31.24 -15.26 -19.98
N PRO A 53 -30.94 -15.57 -21.25
CA PRO A 53 -30.60 -14.55 -22.23
C PRO A 53 -31.81 -13.68 -22.62
N ALA A 54 -31.71 -12.38 -22.39
CA ALA A 54 -32.55 -11.36 -23.02
C ALA A 54 -31.88 -10.82 -24.31
N PRO A 55 -32.64 -10.40 -25.34
CA PRO A 55 -32.05 -9.92 -26.59
C PRO A 55 -31.15 -8.69 -26.37
N GLY A 56 -29.86 -8.81 -26.69
CA GLY A 56 -28.89 -7.71 -26.62
C GLY A 56 -28.06 -7.61 -25.34
N GLU A 57 -28.29 -8.47 -24.34
CA GLU A 57 -27.52 -8.49 -23.10
C GLU A 57 -26.39 -9.54 -23.12
N GLN A 58 -25.18 -9.13 -22.74
CA GLN A 58 -24.06 -10.06 -22.55
C GLN A 58 -24.24 -10.81 -21.23
N PRO A 59 -23.92 -12.12 -21.17
CA PRO A 59 -24.04 -12.89 -19.94
C PRO A 59 -23.10 -12.32 -18.86
N PRO A 60 -23.59 -12.10 -17.62
CA PRO A 60 -22.71 -11.74 -16.51
C PRO A 60 -21.70 -12.88 -16.29
N SER A 61 -20.41 -12.58 -16.38
CA SER A 61 -19.40 -13.61 -16.17
C SER A 61 -19.40 -14.08 -14.71
N SER A 62 -19.74 -15.36 -14.50
CA SER A 62 -19.76 -15.99 -13.17
C SER A 62 -18.39 -15.92 -12.47
N ILE A 63 -17.31 -15.95 -13.26
CA ILE A 63 -15.93 -15.76 -12.79
C ILE A 63 -15.75 -14.35 -12.22
N MET A 64 -16.29 -13.30 -12.86
CA MET A 64 -16.17 -11.94 -12.34
C MET A 64 -17.06 -11.72 -11.11
N ALA A 65 -18.26 -12.32 -11.08
CA ALA A 65 -19.07 -12.33 -9.86
C ALA A 65 -18.31 -12.95 -8.68
N PHE A 66 -17.60 -14.06 -8.91
CA PHE A 66 -16.73 -14.68 -7.91
C PHE A 66 -15.55 -13.78 -7.51
N LEU A 67 -14.80 -13.25 -8.47
CA LEU A 67 -13.61 -12.42 -8.22
C LEU A 67 -13.94 -11.09 -7.52
N THR A 68 -15.07 -10.48 -7.84
CA THR A 68 -15.51 -9.24 -7.19
C THR A 68 -15.94 -9.47 -5.75
N GLN A 69 -16.56 -10.61 -5.44
CA GLN A 69 -17.07 -10.92 -4.10
C GLN A 69 -15.98 -11.52 -3.18
N PHE A 70 -15.26 -12.54 -3.68
CA PHE A 70 -14.31 -13.32 -2.90
C PHE A 70 -12.84 -12.98 -3.20
N GLY A 71 -12.53 -12.43 -4.37
CA GLY A 71 -11.15 -12.24 -4.82
C GLY A 71 -10.42 -13.56 -5.06
N ILE A 72 -9.10 -13.51 -5.09
CA ILE A 72 -8.18 -14.64 -5.25
C ILE A 72 -7.53 -14.97 -3.90
N ALA A 73 -7.17 -13.95 -3.11
CA ALA A 73 -6.49 -14.10 -1.83
C ALA A 73 -7.31 -14.89 -0.80
N MET A 74 -8.60 -14.58 -0.62
CA MET A 74 -9.44 -15.26 0.38
C MET A 74 -9.64 -16.76 0.08
N PRO A 75 -10.03 -17.19 -1.15
CA PRO A 75 -10.11 -18.61 -1.48
C PRO A 75 -8.79 -19.35 -1.24
N LEU A 76 -7.65 -18.78 -1.68
CA LEU A 76 -6.34 -19.38 -1.49
C LEU A 76 -5.98 -19.51 -0.01
N LEU A 77 -6.29 -18.51 0.80
CA LEU A 77 -6.06 -18.55 2.24
C LEU A 77 -6.93 -19.60 2.92
N VAL A 78 -8.24 -19.65 2.62
CA VAL A 78 -9.15 -20.62 3.21
C VAL A 78 -8.73 -22.04 2.83
N ILE A 79 -8.46 -22.29 1.56
CA ILE A 79 -8.00 -23.60 1.08
C ILE A 79 -6.66 -23.96 1.70
N GLY A 80 -5.69 -23.05 1.68
CA GLY A 80 -4.35 -23.26 2.22
C GLY A 80 -4.35 -23.56 3.72
N LEU A 81 -5.08 -22.77 4.51
CA LEU A 81 -5.22 -22.97 5.96
C LEU A 81 -5.99 -24.26 6.28
N SER A 82 -7.02 -24.60 5.51
CA SER A 82 -7.78 -25.83 5.68
C SER A 82 -6.92 -27.06 5.40
N LEU A 83 -6.16 -27.05 4.30
CA LEU A 83 -5.20 -28.12 3.97
C LEU A 83 -4.08 -28.22 5.02
N ALA A 84 -3.60 -27.09 5.54
CA ALA A 84 -2.63 -27.07 6.62
C ALA A 84 -3.20 -27.68 7.92
N ALA A 85 -4.45 -27.36 8.28
CA ALA A 85 -5.13 -27.94 9.43
C ALA A 85 -5.34 -29.47 9.27
N ILE A 86 -5.77 -29.92 8.09
CA ILE A 86 -5.91 -31.35 7.77
C ILE A 86 -4.56 -32.05 7.88
N ARG A 87 -3.51 -31.50 7.25
CA ARG A 87 -2.15 -32.06 7.31
C ARG A 87 -1.62 -32.12 8.74
N LEU A 88 -1.89 -31.11 9.54
CA LEU A 88 -1.53 -31.05 10.95
C LEU A 88 -2.26 -32.15 11.74
N GLY A 89 -3.57 -32.31 11.56
CA GLY A 89 -4.36 -33.38 12.16
C GLY A 89 -3.85 -34.78 11.80
N LEU A 90 -3.52 -35.01 10.53
CA LEU A 90 -2.93 -36.29 10.07
C LEU A 90 -1.56 -36.57 10.69
N ARG A 91 -0.74 -35.54 10.94
CA ARG A 91 0.54 -35.68 11.66
C ARG A 91 0.36 -35.90 13.16
N LEU A 92 -0.63 -35.24 13.79
CA LEU A 92 -1.00 -35.50 15.19
C LEU A 92 -1.43 -36.96 15.40
N ARG A 93 -2.15 -37.55 14.44
CA ARG A 93 -2.50 -38.98 14.45
C ARG A 93 -1.26 -39.88 14.50
N LYS A 94 -0.18 -39.48 13.82
CA LYS A 94 1.13 -40.18 13.83
C LYS A 94 1.98 -39.88 15.08
N ARG A 95 1.46 -39.10 16.03
CA ARG A 95 2.14 -38.67 17.28
C ARG A 95 3.43 -37.89 17.08
N ASP A 96 3.48 -37.06 16.04
CA ASP A 96 4.62 -36.16 15.80
C ASP A 96 4.63 -34.99 16.80
N VAL A 97 5.70 -34.86 17.59
CA VAL A 97 5.86 -33.76 18.57
C VAL A 97 5.92 -32.38 17.90
N VAL A 98 6.47 -32.28 16.69
CA VAL A 98 6.57 -31.00 15.97
C VAL A 98 5.17 -30.54 15.56
N ALA A 99 4.32 -31.47 15.13
CA ALA A 99 2.91 -31.21 14.84
C ALA A 99 2.13 -30.80 16.10
N ALA A 100 2.37 -31.44 17.25
CA ALA A 100 1.75 -31.06 18.52
C ALA A 100 2.06 -29.60 18.90
N ARG A 101 3.31 -29.17 18.70
CA ARG A 101 3.70 -27.79 19.02
C ARG A 101 3.15 -26.77 18.02
N TRP A 102 3.03 -27.11 16.74
CA TRP A 102 2.32 -26.25 15.78
C TRP A 102 0.82 -26.17 16.07
N ALA A 103 0.19 -27.28 16.49
CA ALA A 103 -1.19 -27.29 16.95
C ALA A 103 -1.37 -26.40 18.18
N GLN A 104 -0.40 -26.40 19.10
CA GLN A 104 -0.37 -25.47 20.22
C GLN A 104 -0.36 -24.00 19.74
N SER A 105 0.47 -23.64 18.76
CA SER A 105 0.43 -22.31 18.16
C SER A 105 -0.95 -21.98 17.56
N VAL A 106 -1.53 -22.88 16.78
CA VAL A 106 -2.84 -22.63 16.15
C VAL A 106 -3.92 -22.42 17.20
N LEU A 107 -3.96 -23.25 18.26
CA LEU A 107 -4.99 -23.13 19.30
C LEU A 107 -4.89 -21.80 20.07
N ILE A 108 -3.69 -21.30 20.39
CA ILE A 108 -3.57 -20.00 21.08
C ILE A 108 -4.02 -18.85 20.19
N TRP A 109 -3.74 -18.91 18.89
CA TRP A 109 -4.19 -17.90 17.94
C TRP A 109 -5.69 -17.94 17.70
N LEU A 110 -6.29 -19.13 17.60
CA LEU A 110 -7.75 -19.26 17.51
C LEU A 110 -8.45 -18.78 18.78
N THR A 111 -7.83 -19.01 19.95
CA THR A 111 -8.31 -18.49 21.23
C THR A 111 -8.27 -16.96 21.25
N GLY A 112 -7.12 -16.38 20.88
CA GLY A 112 -6.95 -14.93 20.79
C GLY A 112 -7.94 -14.30 19.79
N GLY A 113 -8.12 -14.92 18.63
CA GLY A 113 -9.11 -14.49 17.63
C GLY A 113 -10.54 -14.56 18.17
N ALA A 114 -10.92 -15.63 18.86
CA ALA A 114 -12.24 -15.74 19.48
C ALA A 114 -12.49 -14.65 20.52
N LEU A 115 -11.47 -14.30 21.33
CA LEU A 115 -11.54 -13.19 22.29
C LEU A 115 -11.70 -11.84 21.60
N VAL A 116 -10.98 -11.59 20.50
CA VAL A 116 -11.13 -10.36 19.71
C VAL A 116 -12.53 -10.25 19.12
N VAL A 117 -13.07 -11.33 18.54
CA VAL A 117 -14.43 -11.36 17.98
C VAL A 117 -15.49 -11.16 19.07
N ALA A 118 -15.32 -11.78 20.23
CA ALA A 118 -16.22 -11.60 21.37
C ALA A 118 -16.16 -10.17 21.91
N ALA A 119 -14.97 -9.57 22.01
CA ALA A 119 -14.80 -8.17 22.43
C ALA A 119 -15.42 -7.19 21.43
N ALA A 120 -15.25 -7.42 20.13
CA ALA A 120 -15.90 -6.63 19.09
C ALA A 120 -17.43 -6.74 19.14
N SER A 121 -17.96 -7.96 19.32
CA SER A 121 -19.41 -8.19 19.45
C SER A 121 -19.97 -7.54 20.72
N ALA A 122 -19.22 -7.57 21.83
CA ALA A 122 -19.60 -6.88 23.05
C ALA A 122 -19.58 -5.36 22.88
N LEU A 123 -18.60 -4.81 22.15
CA LEU A 123 -18.56 -3.39 21.81
C LEU A 123 -19.76 -2.99 20.94
N GLU A 124 -20.11 -3.78 19.92
CA GLU A 124 -21.32 -3.57 19.11
C GLU A 124 -22.58 -3.54 19.98
N MET A 125 -22.67 -4.42 20.97
CA MET A 125 -23.77 -4.46 21.92
C MET A 125 -23.82 -3.18 22.78
N VAL A 126 -22.68 -2.72 23.29
CA VAL A 126 -22.59 -1.47 24.09
C VAL A 126 -22.93 -0.25 23.25
N VAL A 127 -22.37 -0.12 22.04
CA VAL A 127 -22.68 0.99 21.13
C VAL A 127 -24.15 0.96 20.74
N GLY A 128 -24.70 -0.21 20.44
CA GLY A 128 -26.11 -0.41 20.13
C GLY A 128 -27.02 0.01 21.30
N PHE A 129 -26.66 -0.34 22.53
CA PHE A 129 -27.38 0.06 23.74
C PHE A 129 -27.34 1.59 23.96
N VAL A 130 -26.18 2.22 23.78
CA VAL A 130 -26.01 3.68 23.92
C VAL A 130 -26.79 4.44 22.83
N GLN A 131 -26.79 3.93 21.59
CA GLN A 131 -27.45 4.60 20.47
C GLN A 131 -28.96 4.32 20.39
N ARG A 132 -29.44 3.17 20.90
CA ARG A 132 -30.84 2.76 20.79
C ARG A 132 -31.43 2.53 22.19
N SER A 133 -31.80 3.63 22.85
CA SER A 133 -32.38 3.60 24.20
C SER A 133 -33.68 2.78 24.34
N ASN A 134 -34.39 2.48 23.24
CA ASN A 134 -35.67 1.78 23.23
C ASN A 134 -35.74 0.56 22.26
N ALA A 135 -34.62 0.08 21.72
CA ALA A 135 -34.65 -1.10 20.84
C ALA A 135 -34.66 -2.40 21.66
N PRO A 136 -35.40 -3.44 21.23
CA PRO A 136 -35.32 -4.75 21.87
C PRO A 136 -33.89 -5.29 21.79
N VAL A 137 -33.48 -5.98 22.85
CA VAL A 137 -32.16 -6.62 22.93
C VAL A 137 -32.02 -7.63 21.79
N ASP A 138 -30.96 -7.48 20.99
CA ASP A 138 -30.66 -8.41 19.91
C ASP A 138 -30.19 -9.76 20.49
N THR A 139 -31.14 -10.68 20.64
CA THR A 139 -30.90 -12.02 21.18
C THR A 139 -29.95 -12.83 20.30
N THR A 140 -29.87 -12.53 19.00
CA THR A 140 -28.95 -13.22 18.08
C THR A 140 -27.51 -12.81 18.34
N LEU A 141 -27.27 -11.52 18.62
CA LEU A 141 -25.96 -11.00 18.98
C LEU A 141 -25.45 -11.61 20.30
N ILE A 142 -26.33 -11.74 21.30
CA ILE A 142 -26.01 -12.37 22.58
C ILE A 142 -25.65 -13.85 22.38
N MET A 143 -26.48 -14.61 21.67
CA MET A 143 -26.21 -16.03 21.42
C MET A 143 -24.90 -16.24 20.66
N ARG A 144 -24.62 -15.41 19.64
CA ARG A 144 -23.35 -15.45 18.89
C ARG A 144 -22.14 -15.13 19.78
N THR A 145 -22.26 -14.12 20.65
CA THR A 145 -21.19 -13.73 21.58
C THR A 145 -20.94 -14.83 22.62
N GLY A 146 -22.00 -15.42 23.18
CA GLY A 146 -21.88 -16.56 24.09
C GLY A 146 -21.24 -17.78 23.43
N ALA A 147 -21.66 -18.12 22.21
CA ALA A 147 -21.09 -19.24 21.46
C ALA A 147 -19.59 -19.04 21.13
N THR A 148 -19.19 -17.83 20.74
CA THR A 148 -17.78 -17.51 20.44
C THR A 148 -16.89 -17.58 21.69
N LEU A 149 -17.39 -17.10 22.84
CA LEU A 149 -16.69 -17.22 24.12
C LEU A 149 -16.54 -18.69 24.55
N LEU A 150 -17.60 -19.50 24.44
CA LEU A 150 -17.54 -20.92 24.76
C LEU A 150 -16.54 -21.66 23.85
N ALA A 151 -16.55 -21.37 22.55
CA ALA A 151 -15.56 -21.93 21.62
C ALA A 151 -14.13 -21.51 22.00
N GLY A 152 -13.91 -20.24 22.34
CA GLY A 152 -12.63 -19.72 22.82
C GLY A 152 -12.14 -20.44 24.09
N LEU A 153 -13.02 -20.69 25.05
CA LEU A 153 -12.70 -21.44 26.27
C LEU A 153 -12.31 -22.89 25.98
N VAL A 154 -13.00 -23.57 25.06
CA VAL A 154 -12.66 -24.94 24.65
C VAL A 154 -11.28 -24.98 23.98
N LEU A 155 -10.99 -24.03 23.09
CA LEU A 155 -9.70 -23.92 22.41
C LEU A 155 -8.56 -23.62 23.40
N TRP A 156 -8.80 -22.73 24.37
CA TRP A 156 -7.86 -22.42 25.43
C TRP A 156 -7.57 -23.63 26.33
N TRP A 157 -8.61 -24.39 26.68
CA TRP A 157 -8.47 -25.61 27.47
C TRP A 157 -7.67 -26.66 26.71
N ALA A 158 -7.97 -26.88 25.42
CA ALA A 158 -7.21 -27.77 24.56
C ALA A 158 -5.74 -27.34 24.42
N TRP A 159 -5.48 -26.03 24.29
CA TRP A 159 -4.13 -25.46 24.28
C TRP A 159 -3.37 -25.74 25.58
N ARG A 160 -3.99 -25.47 26.73
CA ARG A 160 -3.41 -25.68 28.06
C ARG A 160 -3.11 -27.16 28.30
N TRP A 161 -4.04 -28.04 27.93
CA TRP A 161 -3.85 -29.48 28.02
C TRP A 161 -2.69 -29.95 27.14
N LEU A 162 -2.62 -29.48 25.89
CA LEU A 162 -1.55 -29.85 24.95
C LEU A 162 -0.19 -29.34 25.42
N ARG A 163 -0.12 -28.14 26.00
CA ARG A 163 1.11 -27.57 26.57
C ARG A 163 1.68 -28.44 27.70
N GLY A 164 0.82 -28.99 28.56
CA GLY A 164 1.23 -29.84 29.68
C GLY A 164 1.54 -31.29 29.31
N ASN A 165 0.92 -31.82 28.24
CA ASN A 165 0.98 -33.23 27.88
C ASN A 165 1.71 -33.52 26.55
N ALA A 166 2.29 -32.51 25.88
CA ALA A 166 2.94 -32.69 24.58
C ALA A 166 4.09 -33.71 24.62
N GLU A 167 4.92 -33.69 25.66
CA GLU A 167 6.11 -34.55 25.75
C GLU A 167 5.80 -35.97 26.21
N SER A 168 4.71 -36.16 26.95
CA SER A 168 4.26 -37.49 27.40
C SER A 168 3.47 -38.25 26.33
N VAL A 169 2.73 -37.52 25.47
CA VAL A 169 1.81 -38.10 24.48
C VAL A 169 2.42 -38.24 23.09
N PHE A 170 3.32 -37.33 22.69
CA PHE A 170 3.90 -37.28 21.34
C PHE A 170 5.37 -37.71 21.34
N ALA A 171 5.79 -38.39 20.27
CA ALA A 171 7.14 -38.92 20.12
C ALA A 171 8.00 -38.00 19.23
N GLY A 172 9.27 -37.87 19.60
CA GLY A 172 10.29 -37.12 18.85
C GLY A 172 10.95 -36.03 19.70
N ARG A 173 11.91 -35.33 19.10
CA ARG A 173 12.50 -34.10 19.67
C ARG A 173 12.40 -33.00 18.63
N GLU A 174 12.09 -31.80 19.10
CA GLU A 174 12.09 -30.62 18.26
C GLU A 174 13.53 -30.11 18.10
N GLN A 175 13.95 -29.86 16.85
CA GLN A 175 15.24 -29.24 16.58
C GLN A 175 15.21 -27.74 16.90
N LEU A 176 16.35 -27.15 17.27
CA LEU A 176 16.45 -25.72 17.56
C LEU A 176 15.94 -24.85 16.40
N SER A 177 16.32 -25.18 15.16
CA SER A 177 15.86 -24.49 13.95
C SER A 177 14.34 -24.49 13.78
N GLN A 178 13.67 -25.59 14.13
CA GLN A 178 12.21 -25.69 14.05
C GLN A 178 11.52 -24.84 15.12
N ARG A 179 12.13 -24.75 16.31
CA ARG A 179 11.66 -23.91 17.40
C ARG A 179 11.80 -22.44 17.05
N GLU A 180 12.95 -22.03 16.54
CA GLU A 180 13.21 -20.68 16.06
C GLU A 180 12.23 -20.29 14.95
N ALA A 181 12.01 -21.18 13.96
CA ALA A 181 11.05 -20.94 12.89
C ALA A 181 9.62 -20.76 13.42
N ARG A 182 9.16 -21.58 14.37
CA ARG A 182 7.82 -21.43 14.96
C ARG A 182 7.69 -20.12 15.74
N VAL A 183 8.71 -19.75 16.52
CA VAL A 183 8.72 -18.48 17.25
C VAL A 183 8.64 -17.30 16.26
N ALA A 184 9.44 -17.33 15.21
CA ALA A 184 9.40 -16.31 14.15
C ALA A 184 8.01 -16.22 13.51
N TRP A 185 7.40 -17.35 13.13
CA TRP A 185 6.04 -17.36 12.57
C TRP A 185 4.97 -16.86 13.53
N ASN A 186 5.08 -17.20 14.82
CA ASN A 186 4.15 -16.69 15.83
C ASN A 186 4.29 -15.16 15.98
N LEU A 187 5.50 -14.61 15.91
CA LEU A 187 5.72 -13.16 15.96
C LEU A 187 5.21 -12.45 14.71
N LEU A 188 5.33 -13.07 13.54
CA LEU A 188 4.90 -12.49 12.26
C LEU A 188 3.41 -12.64 11.98
N MET A 189 2.72 -13.62 12.58
CA MET A 189 1.33 -13.91 12.21
C MET A 189 0.39 -12.69 12.39
N PRO A 190 0.40 -11.93 13.50
CA PRO A 190 -0.45 -10.74 13.64
C PRO A 190 -0.28 -9.75 12.50
N THR A 191 0.98 -9.46 12.17
CA THR A 191 1.31 -8.48 11.14
C THR A 191 0.88 -8.97 9.76
N LEU A 192 1.00 -10.28 9.48
CA LEU A 192 0.55 -10.87 8.23
C LEU A 192 -0.97 -10.87 8.10
N VAL A 193 -1.70 -11.16 9.18
CA VAL A 193 -3.17 -11.10 9.19
C VAL A 193 -3.63 -9.67 8.89
N VAL A 194 -3.08 -8.68 9.59
CA VAL A 194 -3.40 -7.27 9.33
C VAL A 194 -3.05 -6.89 7.89
N PHE A 195 -1.87 -7.26 7.40
CA PHE A 195 -1.45 -6.96 6.03
C PHE A 195 -2.40 -7.56 4.98
N VAL A 196 -2.81 -8.82 5.14
CA VAL A 196 -3.73 -9.48 4.21
C VAL A 196 -5.08 -8.75 4.15
N PHE A 197 -5.66 -8.41 5.29
CA PHE A 197 -7.00 -7.81 5.34
C PHE A 197 -7.00 -6.32 5.00
N VAL A 198 -5.99 -5.57 5.44
CA VAL A 198 -5.94 -4.11 5.30
C VAL A 198 -5.28 -3.69 3.99
N ALA A 199 -4.23 -4.39 3.54
CA ALA A 199 -3.47 -4.00 2.35
C ALA A 199 -3.77 -4.91 1.14
N ALA A 200 -3.65 -6.23 1.29
CA ALA A 200 -3.72 -7.14 0.14
C ALA A 200 -5.13 -7.18 -0.48
N ARG A 201 -6.18 -7.26 0.35
CA ARG A 201 -7.57 -7.33 -0.16
C ARG A 201 -7.99 -6.08 -0.93
N PRO A 202 -7.82 -4.84 -0.44
CA PRO A 202 -8.16 -3.65 -1.23
C PRO A 202 -7.30 -3.54 -2.50
N LEU A 203 -6.02 -3.88 -2.44
CA LEU A 203 -5.12 -3.83 -3.59
C LEU A 203 -5.56 -4.80 -4.70
N GLU A 204 -5.86 -6.04 -4.33
CA GLU A 204 -6.40 -7.05 -5.24
C GLU A 204 -7.70 -6.58 -5.87
N GLN A 205 -8.62 -6.03 -5.08
CA GLN A 205 -9.89 -5.52 -5.58
C GLN A 205 -9.70 -4.36 -6.56
N THR A 206 -8.74 -3.47 -6.30
CA THR A 206 -8.37 -2.41 -7.24
C THR A 206 -7.87 -2.99 -8.57
N PHE A 207 -7.03 -4.02 -8.53
CA PHE A 207 -6.52 -4.68 -9.73
C PHE A 207 -7.60 -5.45 -10.50
N ILE A 208 -8.48 -6.17 -9.82
CA ILE A 208 -9.60 -6.87 -10.47
C ILE A 208 -10.53 -5.84 -11.12
N ARG A 209 -10.86 -4.76 -10.41
CA ARG A 209 -11.75 -3.70 -10.92
C ARG A 209 -11.15 -2.95 -12.11
N SER A 210 -9.83 -2.77 -12.17
CA SER A 210 -9.19 -2.09 -13.30
C SER A 210 -9.29 -2.87 -14.61
N LEU A 211 -9.53 -4.18 -14.56
CA LEU A 211 -9.77 -5.03 -15.73
C LEU A 211 -11.25 -5.10 -16.14
N THR A 212 -12.11 -4.29 -15.52
CA THR A 212 -13.56 -4.31 -15.75
C THR A 212 -14.12 -2.95 -16.14
N ASP A 213 -15.32 -2.93 -16.71
CA ASP A 213 -16.08 -1.71 -17.03
C ASP A 213 -16.86 -1.13 -15.83
N LYS A 214 -16.44 -1.43 -14.59
CA LYS A 214 -17.19 -1.05 -13.39
C LYS A 214 -17.39 0.47 -13.30
N ARG A 215 -18.64 0.90 -13.36
CA ARG A 215 -19.04 2.30 -13.12
C ARG A 215 -19.31 2.56 -11.65
N PHE A 216 -18.89 3.73 -11.18
CA PHE A 216 -19.15 4.17 -9.81
C PHE A 216 -20.66 4.23 -9.54
N ALA A 217 -21.09 3.69 -8.41
CA ALA A 217 -22.50 3.61 -7.98
C ALA A 217 -23.48 2.90 -8.97
N SER A 218 -22.99 2.17 -9.98
CA SER A 218 -23.86 1.38 -10.84
C SER A 218 -24.26 0.06 -10.17
N PRO A 219 -25.56 -0.29 -10.16
CA PRO A 219 -26.05 -1.59 -9.67
C PRO A 219 -25.73 -2.74 -10.65
N GLN A 220 -25.30 -2.42 -11.87
CA GLN A 220 -24.97 -3.43 -12.88
C GLN A 220 -23.69 -4.19 -12.50
N ALA A 221 -23.72 -5.50 -12.77
CA ALA A 221 -22.54 -6.36 -12.65
C ALA A 221 -21.51 -5.92 -13.70
N PRO A 222 -20.23 -5.79 -13.32
CA PRO A 222 -19.19 -5.37 -14.26
C PRO A 222 -18.83 -6.51 -15.23
N ASN A 223 -18.56 -6.15 -16.47
CA ASN A 223 -18.02 -7.01 -17.50
C ASN A 223 -16.48 -6.95 -17.50
N PHE A 224 -15.86 -8.06 -17.89
CA PHE A 224 -14.42 -8.12 -18.09
C PHE A 224 -14.06 -7.48 -19.43
N VAL A 225 -13.26 -6.41 -19.40
CA VAL A 225 -12.79 -5.69 -20.59
C VAL A 225 -11.28 -5.86 -20.83
N GLY A 226 -10.62 -6.70 -20.02
CA GLY A 226 -9.19 -6.93 -20.11
C GLY A 226 -8.40 -5.64 -19.94
N LEU A 227 -7.54 -5.32 -20.91
CA LEU A 227 -6.67 -4.14 -20.87
C LEU A 227 -7.27 -2.90 -21.54
N GLN A 228 -8.55 -2.90 -21.91
CA GLN A 228 -9.17 -1.79 -22.63
C GLN A 228 -9.07 -0.46 -21.87
N ASN A 229 -9.27 -0.48 -20.55
CA ASN A 229 -9.14 0.71 -19.71
C ASN A 229 -7.72 1.32 -19.79
N TYR A 230 -6.70 0.46 -19.82
CA TYR A 230 -5.31 0.89 -19.95
C TYR A 230 -5.02 1.43 -21.35
N GLN A 231 -5.58 0.83 -22.40
CA GLN A 231 -5.45 1.36 -23.76
C GLN A 231 -6.13 2.73 -23.92
N ASN A 232 -7.28 2.93 -23.28
CA ASN A 232 -7.98 4.22 -23.30
C ASN A 232 -7.22 5.31 -22.56
N LEU A 233 -6.50 4.97 -21.48
CA LEU A 233 -5.73 5.94 -20.68
C LEU A 233 -4.32 6.19 -21.24
N LEU A 234 -3.62 5.12 -21.64
CA LEU A 234 -2.20 5.14 -22.04
C LEU A 234 -2.01 5.06 -23.56
N GLY A 235 -3.08 5.12 -24.35
CA GLY A 235 -3.00 5.14 -25.81
C GLY A 235 -2.28 6.39 -26.28
N VAL A 236 -1.02 6.26 -26.69
CA VAL A 236 -0.19 7.35 -27.22
C VAL A 236 0.02 7.19 -28.71
N ARG A 237 -0.11 8.29 -29.44
CA ARG A 237 0.31 8.40 -30.84
C ARG A 237 1.24 9.58 -31.02
N VAL A 238 2.08 9.46 -32.03
CA VAL A 238 3.08 10.45 -32.38
C VAL A 238 2.89 10.78 -33.85
N ASP A 239 2.52 12.03 -34.12
CA ASP A 239 2.22 12.52 -35.46
C ASP A 239 3.09 13.76 -35.74
N VAL A 240 3.38 14.03 -37.01
CA VAL A 240 4.09 15.25 -37.41
C VAL A 240 3.05 16.28 -37.84
N THR A 241 3.02 17.43 -37.16
CA THR A 241 2.11 18.54 -37.46
C THR A 241 2.88 19.75 -37.99
N GLY A 242 2.27 20.45 -38.95
CA GLY A 242 2.78 21.72 -39.47
C GLY A 242 2.45 22.89 -38.53
N CYS A 243 3.02 24.04 -38.84
CA CYS A 243 2.57 25.28 -38.21
C CYS A 243 1.20 25.70 -38.76
N ARG A 244 0.35 26.29 -37.91
CA ARG A 244 -0.89 26.89 -38.36
C ARG A 244 -0.57 28.18 -39.11
N VAL A 245 -0.92 28.25 -40.39
CA VAL A 245 -0.69 29.43 -41.22
C VAL A 245 -1.77 30.48 -40.98
N ASP A 246 -1.38 31.75 -40.84
CA ASP A 246 -2.31 32.88 -40.78
C ASP A 246 -2.80 33.21 -42.20
N ALA A 247 -4.13 33.29 -42.37
CA ALA A 247 -4.76 33.56 -43.65
C ALA A 247 -4.43 34.96 -44.20
N ALA A 248 -4.04 35.91 -43.35
CA ALA A 248 -3.72 37.27 -43.78
C ALA A 248 -2.27 37.44 -44.25
N THR A 249 -1.31 36.72 -43.65
CA THR A 249 0.13 36.94 -43.89
C THR A 249 0.82 35.77 -44.59
N GLY A 250 0.21 34.59 -44.64
CA GLY A 250 0.84 33.38 -45.17
C GLY A 250 1.99 32.84 -44.31
N ALA A 251 2.28 33.46 -43.16
CA ALA A 251 3.30 33.05 -42.21
C ALA A 251 2.70 32.16 -41.09
N CYS A 252 3.56 31.43 -40.37
CA CYS A 252 3.15 30.66 -39.21
C CYS A 252 2.60 31.59 -38.11
N ALA A 253 1.39 31.31 -37.64
CA ALA A 253 0.76 32.05 -36.56
C ALA A 253 1.55 31.85 -35.25
N THR A 254 1.79 32.94 -34.52
CA THR A 254 2.46 32.91 -33.22
C THR A 254 1.49 33.27 -32.10
N ARG A 255 1.80 32.85 -30.88
CA ARG A 255 1.16 33.33 -29.65
C ARG A 255 1.81 34.64 -29.19
N ALA A 256 1.19 35.31 -28.22
CA ALA A 256 1.70 36.54 -27.62
C ALA A 256 3.08 36.38 -26.95
N ASP A 257 3.46 35.15 -26.61
CA ASP A 257 4.77 34.77 -26.06
C ASP A 257 5.83 34.46 -27.14
N GLY A 258 5.50 34.63 -28.43
CA GLY A 258 6.38 34.32 -29.56
C GLY A 258 6.43 32.84 -29.96
N THR A 259 5.69 31.95 -29.27
CA THR A 259 5.65 30.53 -29.61
C THR A 259 4.80 30.26 -30.85
N VAL A 260 5.23 29.35 -31.72
CA VAL A 260 4.47 28.94 -32.91
C VAL A 260 3.19 28.22 -32.49
N ARG A 261 2.06 28.59 -33.11
CA ARG A 261 0.79 27.86 -33.01
C ARG A 261 0.82 26.69 -33.98
N TRP A 262 0.79 25.48 -33.44
CA TRP A 262 0.77 24.25 -34.22
C TRP A 262 -0.62 23.97 -34.78
N GLU A 263 -0.67 23.31 -35.93
CA GLU A 263 -1.90 22.77 -36.47
C GLU A 263 -2.42 21.62 -35.58
N SER A 264 -3.75 21.50 -35.47
CA SER A 264 -4.35 20.35 -34.79
C SER A 264 -4.09 19.07 -35.57
N ILE A 265 -4.01 17.95 -34.86
CA ILE A 265 -4.04 16.62 -35.47
C ILE A 265 -5.26 16.42 -36.38
N ASP A 266 -5.19 15.44 -37.26
CA ASP A 266 -6.25 15.14 -38.22
C ASP A 266 -7.61 14.94 -37.53
N ARG A 267 -8.67 15.44 -38.16
CA ARG A 267 -10.05 15.35 -37.66
C ARG A 267 -10.47 13.91 -37.42
N SER A 268 -9.99 12.97 -38.22
CA SER A 268 -10.24 11.54 -38.05
C SER A 268 -9.73 11.02 -36.69
N LEU A 269 -8.54 11.45 -36.27
CA LEU A 269 -7.93 11.10 -34.98
C LEU A 269 -8.68 11.78 -33.83
N MET A 270 -9.12 13.02 -34.01
CA MET A 270 -9.95 13.70 -33.02
C MET A 270 -11.30 13.01 -32.81
N GLN A 271 -11.90 12.46 -33.87
CA GLN A 271 -13.13 11.67 -33.79
C GLN A 271 -12.91 10.34 -33.06
N GLN A 272 -11.71 9.76 -33.14
CA GLN A 272 -11.31 8.58 -32.36
C GLN A 272 -11.00 8.89 -30.89
N GLY A 273 -11.08 10.16 -30.47
CA GLY A 273 -10.85 10.59 -29.09
C GLY A 273 -9.45 11.10 -28.81
N TYR A 274 -8.50 10.99 -29.74
CA TYR A 274 -7.14 11.49 -29.52
C TYR A 274 -7.10 13.02 -29.39
N ARG A 275 -6.29 13.50 -28.47
CA ARG A 275 -6.03 14.94 -28.24
C ARG A 275 -4.53 15.16 -28.05
N THR A 276 -4.02 16.26 -28.59
CA THR A 276 -2.59 16.60 -28.50
C THR A 276 -2.23 17.04 -27.08
N VAL A 277 -1.21 16.42 -26.49
CA VAL A 277 -0.71 16.70 -25.13
C VAL A 277 0.50 17.62 -25.19
N TRP A 278 1.50 17.25 -26.00
CA TRP A 278 2.73 18.01 -26.15
C TRP A 278 3.06 18.19 -27.63
N ASN A 279 3.59 19.36 -27.97
CA ASN A 279 4.17 19.64 -29.29
C ASN A 279 5.65 19.92 -29.12
N ILE A 280 6.49 19.04 -29.64
CA ILE A 280 7.95 19.19 -29.59
C ILE A 280 8.42 19.73 -30.94
N PRO A 281 8.90 20.99 -31.01
CA PRO A 281 9.38 21.57 -32.27
C PRO A 281 10.57 20.77 -32.80
N LEU A 282 10.53 20.42 -34.09
CA LEU A 282 11.64 19.76 -34.76
C LEU A 282 12.68 20.81 -35.18
N PRO A 283 13.95 20.68 -34.75
CA PRO A 283 14.98 21.63 -35.13
C PRO A 283 15.19 21.65 -36.66
N ARG A 284 15.43 22.85 -37.22
CA ARG A 284 15.89 23.05 -38.61
C ARG A 284 14.95 22.51 -39.71
N ARG A 285 13.63 22.67 -39.53
CA ARG A 285 12.61 22.40 -40.56
C ARG A 285 12.00 23.70 -41.06
N ASP A 286 11.89 23.83 -42.38
CA ASP A 286 11.20 24.94 -43.05
C ASP A 286 10.22 24.36 -44.11
N PRO A 287 8.89 24.52 -43.95
CA PRO A 287 8.21 25.23 -42.86
C PRO A 287 8.39 24.55 -41.49
N PRO A 288 8.22 25.29 -40.37
CA PRO A 288 8.31 24.75 -39.02
C PRO A 288 7.36 23.56 -38.82
N GLN A 289 7.92 22.45 -38.35
CA GLN A 289 7.18 21.23 -38.02
C GLN A 289 7.39 20.88 -36.56
N ALA A 290 6.38 20.29 -35.93
CA ALA A 290 6.48 19.73 -34.59
C ALA A 290 6.07 18.26 -34.58
N LEU A 291 6.62 17.55 -33.60
CA LEU A 291 6.17 16.24 -33.21
C LEU A 291 5.02 16.41 -32.20
N ALA A 292 3.81 16.11 -32.62
CA ALA A 292 2.62 16.13 -31.79
C ALA A 292 2.45 14.77 -31.10
N ILE A 293 2.66 14.75 -29.78
CA ILE A 293 2.36 13.60 -28.94
C ILE A 293 0.90 13.71 -28.52
N SER A 294 0.08 12.78 -28.98
CA SER A 294 -1.36 12.76 -28.74
C SER A 294 -1.77 11.57 -27.89
N GLY A 295 -2.66 11.81 -26.92
CA GLY A 295 -3.20 10.80 -26.02
C GLY A 295 -4.66 10.50 -26.31
N ALA A 296 -5.08 9.25 -26.08
CA ALA A 296 -6.49 8.89 -26.00
C ALA A 296 -7.17 9.58 -24.79
N ASP A 297 -6.44 9.75 -23.69
CA ASP A 297 -6.79 10.63 -22.56
C ASP A 297 -5.63 11.63 -22.34
N ALA A 298 -5.80 12.85 -22.85
CA ALA A 298 -4.76 13.86 -22.78
C ALA A 298 -4.51 14.39 -21.37
N ASP A 299 -5.57 14.52 -20.56
CA ASP A 299 -5.47 15.05 -19.20
C ASP A 299 -4.71 14.07 -18.30
N PHE A 300 -4.94 12.76 -18.47
CA PHE A 300 -4.21 11.72 -17.77
C PHE A 300 -2.72 11.72 -18.12
N LEU A 301 -2.37 11.77 -19.41
CA LEU A 301 -0.97 11.82 -19.84
C LEU A 301 -0.26 13.11 -19.38
N GLN A 302 -0.95 14.26 -19.45
CA GLN A 302 -0.43 15.52 -18.92
C GLN A 302 -0.17 15.43 -17.41
N SER A 303 -1.06 14.77 -16.67
CA SER A 303 -0.91 14.53 -15.25
C SER A 303 0.32 13.68 -14.94
N ILE A 304 0.57 12.61 -15.71
CA ILE A 304 1.81 11.80 -15.59
C ILE A 304 3.04 12.68 -15.77
N GLY A 305 3.09 13.50 -16.83
CA GLY A 305 4.21 14.41 -17.07
C GLY A 305 4.43 15.39 -15.91
N THR A 306 3.35 15.97 -15.39
CA THR A 306 3.39 16.89 -14.25
C THR A 306 3.90 16.21 -12.98
N THR A 307 3.42 14.99 -12.69
CA THR A 307 3.89 14.19 -11.56
C THR A 307 5.35 13.79 -11.71
N LEU A 308 5.81 13.43 -12.91
CA LEU A 308 7.21 13.09 -13.13
C LEU A 308 8.13 14.29 -12.89
N VAL A 309 7.77 15.47 -13.41
CA VAL A 309 8.52 16.71 -13.14
C VAL A 309 8.49 17.01 -11.65
N PHE A 310 7.32 16.94 -11.00
CA PHE A 310 7.20 17.14 -9.56
C PHE A 310 8.16 16.22 -8.78
N VAL A 311 8.11 14.91 -8.99
CA VAL A 311 8.91 13.91 -8.26
C VAL A 311 10.40 14.09 -8.51
N VAL A 312 10.83 14.27 -9.76
CA VAL A 312 12.26 14.41 -10.08
C VAL A 312 12.85 15.62 -9.39
N PHE A 313 12.18 16.77 -9.46
CA PHE A 313 12.68 18.00 -8.86
C PHE A 313 12.52 18.01 -7.33
N SER A 314 11.38 17.57 -6.78
CA SER A 314 11.17 17.56 -5.32
C SER A 314 12.15 16.63 -4.63
N VAL A 315 12.24 15.37 -5.04
CA VAL A 315 13.14 14.38 -4.41
C VAL A 315 14.61 14.81 -4.53
N THR A 316 15.02 15.37 -5.67
CA THR A 316 16.40 15.85 -5.84
C THR A 316 16.70 17.01 -4.89
N LEU A 317 15.82 18.01 -4.81
CA LEU A 317 16.01 19.17 -3.94
C LEU A 317 15.92 18.80 -2.45
N GLU A 318 15.00 17.89 -2.11
CA GLU A 318 14.89 17.30 -0.77
C GLU A 318 16.17 16.61 -0.37
N LEU A 319 16.74 15.75 -1.23
CA LEU A 319 17.98 15.04 -0.95
C LEU A 319 19.13 16.00 -0.72
N LEU A 320 19.29 17.02 -1.57
CA LEU A 320 20.35 18.02 -1.43
C LEU A 320 20.22 18.81 -0.14
N LEU A 321 19.01 19.29 0.18
CA LEU A 321 18.73 20.04 1.40
C LEU A 321 18.89 19.16 2.64
N ALA A 322 18.37 17.93 2.60
CA ALA A 322 18.45 16.97 3.67
C ALA A 322 19.89 16.56 3.98
N LEU A 323 20.71 16.34 2.95
CA LEU A 323 22.12 16.02 3.09
C LEU A 323 22.87 17.19 3.73
N PHE A 324 22.61 18.43 3.28
CA PHE A 324 23.18 19.63 3.87
C PHE A 324 22.80 19.76 5.37
N MET A 325 21.52 19.58 5.71
CA MET A 325 21.03 19.60 7.08
C MET A 325 21.68 18.50 7.93
N ALA A 326 21.74 17.27 7.41
CA ALA A 326 22.30 16.12 8.09
C ALA A 326 23.79 16.30 8.38
N LEU A 327 24.59 16.72 7.40
CA LEU A 327 26.02 17.01 7.57
C LEU A 327 26.23 18.12 8.62
N THR A 328 25.44 19.19 8.55
CA THR A 328 25.50 20.30 9.50
C THR A 328 25.25 19.80 10.92
N VAL A 329 24.16 19.06 11.13
CA VAL A 329 23.75 18.54 12.44
C VAL A 329 24.65 17.40 12.93
N ASN A 330 25.33 16.69 12.04
CA ASN A 330 26.32 15.68 12.37
C ASN A 330 27.60 16.29 12.97
N SER A 331 27.96 17.52 12.58
CA SER A 331 29.10 18.24 13.14
C SER A 331 28.92 18.57 14.65
N SER A 332 30.05 18.76 15.34
CA SER A 332 30.06 19.09 16.78
C SER A 332 30.02 20.61 17.00
N PHE A 333 28.83 21.15 17.33
CA PHE A 333 28.65 22.55 17.71
C PHE A 333 27.66 22.71 18.88
N ARG A 334 27.74 23.85 19.59
CA ARG A 334 26.83 24.18 20.71
C ARG A 334 25.42 24.43 20.16
N GLY A 335 24.41 23.76 20.71
CA GLY A 335 23.00 23.89 20.27
C GLY A 335 22.50 22.85 19.26
N ARG A 336 23.31 21.84 18.90
CA ARG A 336 22.92 20.79 17.93
C ARG A 336 21.64 20.03 18.28
N GLY A 337 21.35 19.84 19.58
CA GLY A 337 20.11 19.18 20.03
C GLY A 337 18.87 20.03 19.73
N MET A 338 18.95 21.34 19.93
CA MET A 338 17.87 22.26 19.60
C MET A 338 17.68 22.34 18.08
N MET A 339 18.77 22.35 17.30
CA MET A 339 18.68 22.30 15.83
C MET A 339 17.95 21.03 15.34
N ARG A 340 18.23 19.86 15.93
CA ARG A 340 17.51 18.61 15.63
C ARG A 340 16.01 18.70 15.92
N ALA A 341 15.61 19.39 16.98
CA ALA A 341 14.20 19.58 17.30
C ALA A 341 13.53 20.56 16.34
N VAL A 342 14.14 21.73 16.12
CA VAL A 342 13.59 22.80 15.28
C VAL A 342 13.46 22.35 13.82
N MET A 343 14.45 21.62 13.31
CA MET A 343 14.43 21.18 11.92
C MET A 343 13.26 20.23 11.63
N LEU A 344 12.76 19.47 12.62
CA LEU A 344 11.66 18.52 12.45
C LEU A 344 10.27 19.17 12.54
N ILE A 345 10.18 20.45 12.91
CA ILE A 345 8.90 21.17 13.03
C ILE A 345 8.07 21.10 11.75
N PRO A 346 8.60 21.36 10.53
CA PRO A 346 7.80 21.26 9.31
C PRO A 346 7.17 19.88 9.16
N TRP A 347 7.95 18.81 9.37
CA TRP A 347 7.47 17.43 9.22
C TRP A 347 6.34 17.11 10.22
N ALA A 348 6.40 17.62 11.45
CA ALA A 348 5.40 17.37 12.49
C ALA A 348 4.03 18.04 12.20
N ILE A 349 3.99 19.09 11.38
CA ILE A 349 2.74 19.77 11.05
C ILE A 349 1.90 18.89 10.11
N PRO A 350 0.59 18.70 10.35
CA PRO A 350 -0.30 17.99 9.43
C PRO A 350 -0.33 18.62 8.03
N THR A 351 -0.30 17.80 6.98
CA THR A 351 -0.21 18.26 5.58
C THR A 351 -1.29 19.28 5.20
N VAL A 352 -2.54 19.07 5.66
CA VAL A 352 -3.65 20.01 5.40
C VAL A 352 -3.40 21.39 6.03
N ILE A 353 -2.82 21.43 7.23
CA ILE A 353 -2.48 22.68 7.92
C ILE A 353 -1.34 23.38 7.18
N SER A 354 -0.29 22.64 6.80
CA SER A 354 0.80 23.17 5.99
C SER A 354 0.30 23.74 4.66
N ALA A 355 -0.60 23.05 3.98
CA ALA A 355 -1.19 23.52 2.73
C ALA A 355 -1.95 24.85 2.90
N ARG A 356 -2.78 24.98 3.94
CA ARG A 356 -3.51 26.22 4.23
C ARG A 356 -2.58 27.37 4.64
N LEU A 357 -1.53 27.08 5.42
CA LEU A 357 -0.54 28.08 5.79
C LEU A 357 0.19 28.63 4.56
N TRP A 358 0.65 27.76 3.67
CA TRP A 358 1.33 28.17 2.45
C TRP A 358 0.40 28.83 1.43
N GLU A 359 -0.86 28.41 1.33
CA GLU A 359 -1.89 29.09 0.52
C GLU A 359 -2.06 30.55 0.96
N LEU A 360 -2.14 30.81 2.27
CA LEU A 360 -2.21 32.17 2.81
C LEU A 360 -0.93 32.97 2.56
N MET A 361 0.24 32.32 2.70
CA MET A 361 1.53 32.97 2.47
C MET A 361 1.78 33.34 0.99
N LEU A 362 1.32 32.48 0.08
CA LEU A 362 1.49 32.58 -1.37
C LEU A 362 0.30 33.27 -2.06
N LYS A 363 -0.59 33.91 -1.30
CA LYS A 363 -1.72 34.64 -1.87
C LYS A 363 -1.24 35.63 -2.92
N ASP A 364 -1.95 35.66 -4.04
CA ASP A 364 -1.69 36.46 -5.25
C ASP A 364 -1.70 37.99 -5.05
N THR A 365 -2.20 38.45 -3.91
CA THR A 365 -2.26 39.87 -3.53
C THR A 365 -1.13 40.25 -2.57
N SER A 366 -0.97 41.55 -2.28
CA SER A 366 -0.08 42.05 -1.22
C SER A 366 -0.45 41.57 0.20
N ALA A 367 -1.61 40.94 0.36
CA ALA A 367 -2.00 40.25 1.59
C ALA A 367 -1.19 38.96 1.81
N GLY A 368 -0.61 38.37 0.76
CA GLY A 368 0.33 37.25 0.90
C GLY A 368 1.68 37.73 1.42
N ILE A 369 2.15 37.15 2.52
CA ILE A 369 3.40 37.58 3.16
C ILE A 369 4.61 37.46 2.23
N ILE A 370 4.63 36.45 1.34
CA ILE A 370 5.74 36.23 0.41
C ILE A 370 5.80 37.36 -0.63
N ASN A 371 4.66 37.69 -1.24
CA ASN A 371 4.57 38.82 -2.17
C ASN A 371 4.96 40.13 -1.48
N ARG A 372 4.45 40.38 -0.27
CA ARG A 372 4.77 41.59 0.49
C ARG A 372 6.27 41.71 0.75
N VAL A 373 6.90 40.67 1.31
CA VAL A 373 8.34 40.68 1.62
C VAL A 373 9.18 40.86 0.36
N LEU A 374 8.83 40.19 -0.75
CA LEU A 374 9.58 40.33 -2.00
C LEU A 374 9.43 41.72 -2.65
N MET A 375 8.27 42.37 -2.49
CA MET A 375 8.07 43.76 -2.92
C MET A 375 8.84 44.73 -2.03
N ASP A 376 8.79 44.55 -0.71
CA ASP A 376 9.50 45.40 0.26
C ASP A 376 11.03 45.32 0.06
N LEU A 377 11.54 44.15 -0.35
CA LEU A 377 12.96 43.95 -0.72
C LEU A 377 13.31 44.43 -2.13
N GLY A 378 12.34 44.89 -2.94
CA GLY A 378 12.56 45.32 -4.31
C GLY A 378 12.90 44.20 -5.30
N VAL A 379 12.66 42.93 -4.94
CA VAL A 379 12.92 41.76 -5.79
C VAL A 379 11.86 41.63 -6.89
N ILE A 380 10.61 41.99 -6.56
CA ILE A 380 9.49 42.01 -7.51
C ILE A 380 8.80 43.37 -7.50
N THR A 381 8.32 43.80 -8.68
CA THR A 381 7.63 45.08 -8.86
C THR A 381 6.11 45.00 -8.70
N ALA A 382 5.55 43.79 -8.84
CA ALA A 382 4.13 43.52 -8.71
C ALA A 382 3.88 42.16 -8.04
N PRO A 383 2.75 42.00 -7.31
CA PRO A 383 2.37 40.73 -6.71
C PRO A 383 2.29 39.60 -7.74
N GLN A 384 2.87 38.44 -7.40
CA GLN A 384 2.86 37.27 -8.27
C GLN A 384 1.73 36.31 -7.88
N ALA A 385 1.04 35.78 -8.90
CA ALA A 385 0.01 34.75 -8.73
C ALA A 385 0.64 33.35 -8.67
N TRP A 386 1.32 33.03 -7.56
CA TRP A 386 2.13 31.81 -7.39
C TRP A 386 1.40 30.51 -7.74
N LEU A 387 0.13 30.38 -7.35
CA LEU A 387 -0.65 29.15 -7.53
C LEU A 387 -1.54 29.16 -8.78
N SER A 388 -1.76 30.33 -9.39
CA SER A 388 -2.67 30.50 -10.54
C SER A 388 -1.91 30.68 -11.85
N SER A 389 -0.64 31.10 -11.80
CA SER A 389 0.21 31.22 -12.97
C SER A 389 0.81 29.86 -13.36
N VAL A 390 0.64 29.46 -14.61
CA VAL A 390 1.13 28.18 -15.15
C VAL A 390 2.65 28.01 -14.95
N SER A 391 3.42 29.10 -15.03
CA SER A 391 4.88 29.06 -14.86
C SER A 391 5.35 28.93 -13.41
N LEU A 392 4.52 29.35 -12.45
CA LEU A 392 4.89 29.41 -11.02
C LEU A 392 4.24 28.31 -10.18
N GLN A 393 3.09 27.78 -10.60
CA GLN A 393 2.31 26.82 -9.82
C GLN A 393 3.12 25.58 -9.44
N LEU A 394 3.77 24.93 -10.41
CA LEU A 394 4.54 23.71 -10.15
C LEU A 394 5.81 23.98 -9.30
N PRO A 395 6.67 24.98 -9.63
CA PRO A 395 7.80 25.35 -8.78
C PRO A 395 7.41 25.72 -7.34
N ALA A 396 6.30 26.44 -7.16
CA ALA A 396 5.82 26.84 -5.83
C ALA A 396 5.42 25.62 -4.99
N VAL A 397 4.66 24.68 -5.58
CA VAL A 397 4.25 23.46 -4.87
C VAL A 397 5.46 22.57 -4.56
N ILE A 398 6.44 22.47 -5.46
CA ILE A 398 7.71 21.75 -5.21
C ILE A 398 8.46 22.36 -4.03
N LEU A 399 8.58 23.69 -3.95
CA LEU A 399 9.29 24.35 -2.85
C LEU A 399 8.62 24.08 -1.50
N VAL A 400 7.28 24.11 -1.46
CA VAL A 400 6.49 23.82 -0.26
C VAL A 400 6.67 22.37 0.18
N ASP A 401 6.68 21.43 -0.78
CA ASP A 401 6.94 20.01 -0.53
C ASP A 401 8.33 19.79 0.06
N VAL A 402 9.38 20.32 -0.59
CA VAL A 402 10.77 20.24 -0.14
C VAL A 402 10.94 20.75 1.29
N TRP A 403 10.33 21.89 1.64
CA TRP A 403 10.35 22.42 2.99
C TRP A 403 9.71 21.46 4.02
N LYS A 404 8.65 20.76 3.62
CA LYS A 404 7.86 19.87 4.49
C LYS A 404 8.56 18.53 4.75
N THR A 405 9.20 17.96 3.73
CA THR A 405 9.69 16.57 3.70
C THR A 405 11.19 16.45 3.96
N ALA A 406 12.00 17.45 3.57
CA ALA A 406 13.45 17.44 3.77
C ALA A 406 13.90 17.12 5.20
N PRO A 407 13.21 17.57 6.28
CA PRO A 407 13.59 17.21 7.64
C PRO A 407 13.58 15.72 7.95
N PHE A 408 12.62 14.98 7.40
CA PHE A 408 12.52 13.54 7.61
C PHE A 408 13.65 12.81 6.88
N MET A 409 13.93 13.20 5.64
CA MET A 409 15.06 12.65 4.88
C MET A 409 16.39 12.98 5.57
N ALA A 410 16.54 14.19 6.14
CA ALA A 410 17.73 14.58 6.91
C ALA A 410 17.94 13.71 8.14
N LEU A 411 16.85 13.30 8.81
CA LEU A 411 16.92 12.38 9.95
C LEU A 411 17.41 10.99 9.54
N LEU A 412 16.95 10.46 8.40
CA LEU A 412 17.42 9.18 7.86
C LEU A 412 18.90 9.25 7.47
N LEU A 413 19.31 10.29 6.76
CA LEU A 413 20.71 10.52 6.39
C LEU A 413 21.59 10.71 7.62
N LEU A 414 21.10 11.41 8.66
CA LEU A 414 21.83 11.56 9.92
C LEU A 414 22.02 10.23 10.64
N ALA A 415 21.01 9.35 10.65
CA ALA A 415 21.14 8.01 11.22
C ALA A 415 22.18 7.17 10.46
N GLY A 416 22.20 7.25 9.12
CA GLY A 416 23.24 6.66 8.28
C GLY A 416 24.62 7.24 8.58
N LEU A 417 24.77 8.57 8.67
CA LEU A 417 26.03 9.23 9.02
C LEU A 417 26.58 8.77 10.37
N GLN A 418 25.69 8.45 11.32
CA GLN A 418 26.05 8.01 12.68
C GLN A 418 26.46 6.53 12.75
N SER A 419 26.14 5.71 11.75
CA SER A 419 26.58 4.31 11.70
C SER A 419 27.99 4.14 11.13
N ILE A 420 28.49 5.14 10.39
CA ILE A 420 29.85 5.12 9.80
C ILE A 420 30.90 5.25 10.92
N SER A 421 31.84 4.30 10.98
CA SER A 421 32.92 4.33 11.98
C SER A 421 33.79 5.58 11.83
N LYS A 422 34.15 6.18 12.97
CA LYS A 422 35.08 7.32 13.03
C LYS A 422 36.50 6.95 12.60
N ASP A 423 36.89 5.69 12.76
CA ASP A 423 38.22 5.19 12.42
C ASP A 423 38.55 5.41 10.94
N LEU A 424 37.54 5.33 10.06
CA LEU A 424 37.69 5.60 8.63
C LEU A 424 38.07 7.06 8.37
N TYR A 425 37.47 8.00 9.11
CA TYR A 425 37.75 9.43 8.98
C TYR A 425 39.10 9.81 9.57
N GLU A 426 39.52 9.14 10.66
CA GLU A 426 40.83 9.31 11.29
C GLU A 426 41.93 8.77 10.38
N ALA A 427 41.80 7.53 9.88
CA ALA A 427 42.73 6.95 8.92
C ALA A 427 42.89 7.83 7.66
N ALA A 428 41.78 8.26 7.07
CA ALA A 428 41.82 9.15 5.92
C ALA A 428 42.46 10.52 6.22
N SER A 429 42.35 11.01 7.47
CA SER A 429 43.01 12.26 7.87
C SER A 429 44.52 12.10 8.01
N VAL A 430 45.00 10.94 8.46
CA VAL A 430 46.43 10.58 8.49
C VAL A 430 46.99 10.48 7.07
N ASP A 431 46.21 9.94 6.13
CA ASP A 431 46.56 9.90 4.70
C ASP A 431 46.45 11.25 3.97
N GLY A 432 46.14 12.34 4.68
CA GLY A 432 46.05 13.68 4.11
C GLY A 432 44.81 13.93 3.22
N ALA A 433 43.75 13.12 3.34
CA ALA A 433 42.55 13.30 2.56
C ALA A 433 41.79 14.58 2.96
N SER A 434 41.56 15.47 1.99
CA SER A 434 40.77 16.69 2.17
C SER A 434 39.32 16.39 2.56
N ALA A 435 38.60 17.37 3.12
CA ALA A 435 37.18 17.20 3.49
C ALA A 435 36.30 16.79 2.29
N VAL A 436 36.55 17.38 1.11
CA VAL A 436 35.83 17.03 -0.13
C VAL A 436 36.14 15.58 -0.56
N ARG A 437 37.41 15.17 -0.47
CA ARG A 437 37.80 13.79 -0.78
C ARG A 437 37.19 12.79 0.20
N ARG A 438 37.19 13.09 1.51
CA ARG A 438 36.53 12.26 2.52
C ARG A 438 35.02 12.18 2.29
N PHE A 439 34.39 13.28 1.88
CA PHE A 439 32.97 13.28 1.54
C PHE A 439 32.65 12.33 0.37
N PHE A 440 33.32 12.47 -0.77
CA PHE A 440 33.03 11.63 -1.95
C PHE A 440 33.57 10.18 -1.85
N ALA A 441 34.62 9.93 -1.07
CA ALA A 441 35.24 8.61 -0.98
C ALA A 441 34.77 7.77 0.23
N ILE A 442 34.25 8.40 1.29
CA ILE A 442 33.83 7.71 2.53
C ILE A 442 32.38 8.04 2.84
N THR A 443 32.04 9.32 2.99
CA THR A 443 30.71 9.72 3.48
C THR A 443 29.59 9.34 2.51
N LEU A 444 29.69 9.76 1.25
CA LEU A 444 28.65 9.53 0.25
C LEU A 444 28.52 8.05 -0.19
N PRO A 445 29.60 7.26 -0.33
CA PRO A 445 29.47 5.84 -0.68
C PRO A 445 29.01 4.91 0.46
N LEU A 446 29.22 5.32 1.71
CA LEU A 446 28.79 4.54 2.90
C LEU A 446 27.43 4.99 3.45
N LEU A 447 26.93 6.14 3.01
CA LEU A 447 25.54 6.57 3.18
C LEU A 447 24.64 5.87 2.17
#